data_AF-A0A218XXV9-F1
#
_entry.id   AF-A0A218XXV9-F1
#
_cell.length_a   1.000
_cell.length_b   1.000
_cell.length_c   1.000
_cell.angle_alpha   90.00
_cell.angle_beta   90.00
_cell.angle_gamma   90.00
#
_symmetry.space_group_name_H-M   'P 1'
#
loop_
_entity.id
_entity.type
_entity.pdbx_description
1 polymer ?
#
loop_
_entity_poly.entity_id
_entity_poly.type
_entity_poly.pdbx_seq_one_letter_code
_entity_poly.pdbx_strand_id
1 'polypeptide(L)'
;MSAEYLIPSSPSDRAVTIAEVEPIVEEFANRWKATIELMHKDVITSFNNFLCGMEILRAAMTRLLLYYTRLSNCIKRIPSGSALKKDLVSISSIMY
;
A
#
# COMPACT_ATOMS: atom_id res chain seq x y z
N MET A 1 -37.38 37.90 3.45
CA MET A 1 -36.16 37.95 4.28
C MET A 1 -36.11 36.70 5.13
N SER A 2 -35.34 35.69 4.69
CA SER A 2 -34.76 34.64 5.54
C SER A 2 -33.60 34.04 4.76
N ALA A 3 -32.45 34.03 5.43
CA ALA A 3 -31.12 33.94 4.86
C ALA A 3 -30.80 32.56 4.25
N GLU A 4 -30.04 32.60 3.15
CA GLU A 4 -29.17 31.52 2.70
C GLU A 4 -28.33 30.98 3.87
N TYR A 5 -28.63 29.76 4.31
CA TYR A 5 -27.67 28.96 5.06
C TYR A 5 -26.75 28.27 4.05
N LEU A 6 -25.74 29.03 3.59
CA LEU A 6 -24.58 28.47 2.90
C LEU A 6 -23.80 27.65 3.93
N ILE A 7 -24.09 26.36 4.04
CA ILE A 7 -23.24 25.43 4.79
C ILE A 7 -21.92 25.37 4.02
N PRO A 8 -20.77 25.76 4.61
CA PRO A 8 -19.50 25.56 3.94
C PRO A 8 -19.28 24.04 3.84
N SER A 9 -19.37 23.52 2.62
CA SER A 9 -19.02 22.15 2.28
C SER A 9 -17.63 21.87 2.83
N SER A 10 -17.55 20.94 3.79
CA SER A 10 -16.31 20.53 4.44
C SER A 10 -15.19 20.32 3.41
N PRO A 11 -14.00 20.91 3.60
CA PRO A 11 -12.88 20.70 2.69
C PRO A 11 -12.21 19.36 3.00
N SER A 12 -12.86 18.24 2.69
CA SER A 12 -12.16 16.95 2.68
C SER A 12 -12.84 15.89 1.82
N ASP A 13 -13.46 16.28 0.70
CA ASP A 13 -13.66 15.39 -0.45
C ASP A 13 -12.70 15.84 -1.57
N ARG A 14 -11.42 16.00 -1.22
CA ARG A 14 -10.40 16.15 -2.26
C ARG A 14 -10.23 14.78 -2.90
N ALA A 15 -10.75 14.66 -4.12
CA ALA A 15 -10.50 13.48 -4.94
C ALA A 15 -9.00 13.26 -5.04
N VAL A 16 -8.52 12.14 -4.49
CA VAL A 16 -7.12 11.72 -4.57
C VAL A 16 -6.71 11.69 -6.05
N THR A 17 -5.71 12.49 -6.40
CA THR A 17 -5.25 12.62 -7.79
C THR A 17 -4.18 11.58 -8.12
N ILE A 18 -4.05 11.25 -9.41
CA ILE A 18 -3.05 10.30 -9.91
C ILE A 18 -1.63 10.75 -9.53
N ALA A 19 -1.36 12.06 -9.62
CA ALA A 19 -0.07 12.64 -9.29
C ALA A 19 0.34 12.46 -7.81
N GLU A 20 -0.63 12.30 -6.90
CA GLU A 20 -0.36 12.01 -5.48
C GLU A 20 -0.09 10.52 -5.24
N VAL A 21 -0.62 9.64 -6.08
CA VAL A 21 -0.53 8.18 -5.92
C VAL A 21 0.66 7.59 -6.67
N GLU A 22 1.03 8.16 -7.81
CA GLU A 22 2.17 7.73 -8.63
C GLU A 22 3.47 7.58 -7.83
N PRO A 23 3.96 8.59 -7.06
CA PRO A 23 5.19 8.45 -6.29
C PRO A 23 5.07 7.40 -5.18
N ILE A 24 3.86 7.16 -4.64
CA ILE A 24 3.63 6.14 -3.60
C ILE A 24 3.75 4.74 -4.21
N VAL A 25 3.20 4.55 -5.42
CA VAL A 25 3.28 3.27 -6.14
C VAL A 25 4.72 2.99 -6.56
N GLU A 26 5.41 3.98 -7.10
CA GLU A 26 6.81 3.87 -7.48
C GLU A 26 7.71 3.57 -6.28
N GLU A 27 7.56 4.32 -5.19
CA GLU A 27 8.31 4.09 -3.95
C GLU A 27 8.03 2.68 -3.40
N PHE A 28 6.77 2.25 -3.39
CA PHE A 28 6.41 0.91 -2.97
C PHE A 28 7.10 -0.13 -3.86
N ALA A 29 7.01 -0.01 -5.19
CA ALA A 29 7.59 -0.91 -6.19
C ALA A 29 9.12 -1.02 -6.06
N ASN A 30 9.80 0.07 -5.65
CA ASN A 30 11.24 0.10 -5.43
C ASN A 30 11.65 -0.47 -4.06
N ARG A 31 10.82 -0.34 -3.01
CA ARG A 31 11.22 -0.66 -1.63
C ARG A 31 10.69 -2.00 -1.10
N TRP A 32 9.64 -2.57 -1.68
CA TRP A 32 8.98 -3.76 -1.12
C TRP A 32 9.90 -4.98 -1.02
N LYS A 33 10.73 -5.25 -2.04
CA LYS A 33 11.68 -6.38 -2.04
C LYS A 33 12.73 -6.24 -0.94
N ALA A 34 13.39 -5.09 -0.88
CA ALA A 34 14.38 -4.79 0.15
C ALA A 34 13.78 -4.89 1.56
N THR A 35 12.52 -4.47 1.73
CA THR A 35 11.80 -4.59 3.00
C THR A 35 11.54 -6.06 3.37
N ILE A 36 11.16 -6.91 2.40
CA ILE A 36 11.00 -8.35 2.62
C ILE A 36 12.33 -9.03 2.97
N GLU A 37 13.41 -8.72 2.26
CA GLU A 37 14.74 -9.26 2.53
C GLU A 37 15.23 -8.87 3.92
N LEU A 38 15.01 -7.62 4.33
CA LEU A 38 15.35 -7.13 5.66
C LEU A 38 14.53 -7.86 6.74
N MET A 39 13.22 -8.04 6.54
CA MET A 39 12.37 -8.82 7.45
C MET A 39 12.85 -10.26 7.61
N HIS A 40 13.23 -10.93 6.51
CA HIS A 40 13.81 -12.28 6.58
C HIS A 40 15.11 -12.31 7.36
N LYS A 41 16.02 -11.36 7.07
CA LYS A 41 17.30 -11.25 7.75
C LYS A 41 17.11 -11.02 9.25
N ASP A 42 16.27 -10.05 9.64
CA ASP A 42 15.99 -9.73 11.03
C ASP A 42 15.39 -10.94 11.77
N VAL A 43 14.53 -11.71 11.10
CA VAL A 43 13.94 -12.93 11.67
C VAL A 43 14.99 -14.01 11.91
N ILE A 44 15.90 -14.23 10.94
CA ILE A 44 16.97 -15.22 11.05
C ILE A 44 18.00 -14.81 12.11
N THR A 45 18.33 -13.52 12.22
CA THR A 45 19.38 -13.04 13.15
C THR A 45 18.87 -12.81 14.57
N SER A 46 17.58 -12.48 14.75
CA SER A 46 17.07 -12.02 16.05
C SER A 46 16.30 -13.11 16.82
N PHE A 47 15.88 -14.19 16.17
CA PHE A 47 15.09 -15.24 16.82
C PHE A 47 15.84 -16.58 16.81
N ASN A 48 16.29 -17.03 17.99
CA ASN A 48 16.81 -18.40 18.17
C ASN A 48 15.71 -19.47 17.98
N ASN A 49 14.43 -19.10 18.14
CA ASN A 49 13.30 -19.95 17.84
C ASN A 49 12.71 -19.59 16.46
N PHE A 50 13.08 -20.38 15.47
CA PHE A 50 12.67 -20.21 14.09
C PHE A 50 11.13 -20.25 13.90
N LEU A 51 10.40 -21.01 14.75
CA LEU A 51 8.93 -21.06 14.69
C LEU A 51 8.30 -19.71 15.04
N CYS A 52 8.80 -19.03 16.08
CA CYS A 52 8.31 -17.71 16.48
C CYS A 52 8.67 -16.65 15.43
N GLY A 53 9.91 -16.70 14.91
CA GLY A 53 10.36 -15.81 13.85
C GLY A 53 9.55 -15.95 12.55
N MET A 54 9.22 -17.19 12.15
CA MET A 54 8.38 -17.44 10.97
C MET A 54 6.95 -16.92 11.12
N GLU A 55 6.34 -17.03 12.31
CA GLU A 55 4.99 -16.49 12.53
C GLU A 55 4.98 -14.96 12.46
N ILE A 56 6.03 -14.30 12.95
CA ILE A 56 6.20 -12.85 12.84
C ILE A 56 6.41 -12.43 11.37
N LEU A 57 7.27 -13.15 10.64
CA LEU A 57 7.48 -12.93 9.22
C LEU A 57 6.18 -13.09 8.43
N ARG A 58 5.44 -14.16 8.69
CA ARG A 58 4.14 -14.44 8.07
C ARG A 58 3.14 -13.34 8.34
N ALA A 59 3.06 -12.85 9.58
CA ALA A 59 2.19 -11.74 9.95
C ALA A 59 2.59 -10.43 9.23
N ALA A 60 3.89 -10.15 9.12
CA ALA A 60 4.40 -8.97 8.44
C ALA A 60 4.14 -9.01 6.93
N MET A 61 4.41 -10.13 6.26
CA MET A 61 4.08 -10.34 4.84
C MET A 61 2.58 -10.23 4.57
N THR A 62 1.75 -10.82 5.44
CA THR A 62 0.29 -10.71 5.33
C THR A 62 -0.15 -9.25 5.39
N ARG A 63 0.44 -8.46 6.29
CA ARG A 63 0.16 -7.01 6.38
C ARG A 63 0.62 -6.26 5.14
N LEU A 64 1.83 -6.53 4.63
CA LEU A 64 2.34 -5.94 3.39
C LEU A 64 1.36 -6.18 2.23
N LEU A 65 0.89 -7.43 2.08
CA LEU A 65 -0.03 -7.84 1.03
C LEU A 65 -1.41 -7.17 1.16
N LEU A 66 -1.93 -7.06 2.38
CA LEU A 66 -3.20 -6.37 2.65
C LEU A 66 -3.12 -4.88 2.29
N TYR A 67 -2.04 -4.20 2.67
CA TYR A 67 -1.83 -2.79 2.32
C TYR A 67 -1.71 -2.60 0.81
N TYR A 68 -0.98 -3.49 0.13
CA TYR A 68 -0.87 -3.46 -1.31
C TYR A 68 -2.21 -3.69 -2.03
N THR A 69 -3.01 -4.65 -1.56
CA THR A 69 -4.35 -4.93 -2.12
C THR A 69 -5.27 -3.72 -1.96
N ARG A 70 -5.22 -3.04 -0.81
CA ARG A 70 -5.96 -1.79 -0.60
C ARG A 70 -5.50 -0.68 -1.54
N LEU A 71 -4.20 -0.49 -1.68
CA LEU A 71 -3.62 0.48 -2.62
C LEU A 71 -4.07 0.20 -4.07
N SER A 72 -3.98 -1.06 -4.51
CA SER A 72 -4.46 -1.53 -5.82
C SER A 72 -5.94 -1.20 -6.04
N ASN A 73 -6.78 -1.45 -5.04
CA ASN A 73 -8.21 -1.15 -5.12
C ASN A 73 -8.50 0.35 -5.13
N CYS A 74 -7.74 1.16 -4.40
CA CYS A 74 -7.83 2.63 -4.49
C CYS A 74 -7.49 3.12 -5.90
N ILE A 75 -6.40 2.62 -6.50
CA ILE A 75 -5.97 3.00 -7.86
C ILE A 75 -7.01 2.60 -8.91
N LYS A 76 -7.62 1.41 -8.79
CA LYS A 76 -8.69 0.96 -9.69
C LYS A 76 -9.94 1.85 -9.66
N ARG A 77 -10.18 2.57 -8.57
CA ARG A 77 -11.33 3.49 -8.42
C ARG A 77 -11.08 4.86 -9.07
N ILE A 78 -9.84 5.16 -9.49
CA ILE A 78 -9.52 6.41 -10.16
C ILE A 78 -9.83 6.26 -11.66
N PRO A 79 -10.77 7.05 -12.23
CA PRO A 79 -11.25 6.88 -13.61
C PRO A 79 -10.18 7.08 -14.69
N SER A 80 -9.01 7.64 -14.36
CA SER A 80 -7.84 7.77 -15.24
C SER A 80 -6.62 6.93 -14.81
N GLY A 81 -6.76 6.05 -13.81
CA GLY A 81 -5.66 5.25 -13.21
C GLY A 81 -5.10 4.12 -14.09
N SER A 82 -5.49 4.05 -15.37
CA SER A 82 -5.04 3.04 -16.32
C SER A 82 -3.51 3.06 -16.53
N ALA A 83 -2.89 4.24 -16.49
CA ALA A 83 -1.45 4.40 -16.60
C ALA A 83 -0.70 3.80 -15.39
N LEU A 84 -1.20 4.05 -14.16
CA LEU A 84 -0.63 3.52 -12.91
C LEU A 84 -0.78 2.00 -12.75
N LYS A 85 -1.65 1.39 -13.54
CA LYS A 85 -1.91 -0.05 -13.52
C LYS A 85 -0.72 -0.88 -14.01
N LYS A 86 0.20 -0.27 -14.77
CA LYS A 86 1.42 -0.92 -15.32
C LYS A 86 2.55 -1.06 -14.31
N ASP A 87 2.66 -0.12 -13.37
CA ASP A 87 3.66 -0.15 -12.28
C ASP A 87 3.21 -0.96 -11.06
N LEU A 88 2.00 -1.52 -11.12
CA LEU A 88 1.48 -2.34 -10.07
C LEU A 88 2.19 -3.71 -10.08
N VAL A 89 3.03 -3.95 -9.07
CA VAL A 89 3.70 -5.23 -8.83
C VAL A 89 2.68 -6.37 -8.73
N SER A 90 2.72 -7.37 -9.60
CA SER A 90 1.76 -8.47 -9.49
C SER A 90 1.81 -9.11 -8.10
N ILE A 91 0.66 -9.32 -7.46
CA ILE A 91 0.56 -10.00 -6.15
C ILE A 91 1.30 -11.36 -6.20
N SER A 92 1.24 -12.02 -7.35
CA SER A 92 1.95 -13.27 -7.61
C SER A 92 3.47 -13.14 -7.51
N SER A 93 4.04 -11.97 -7.82
CA SER A 93 5.48 -11.68 -7.66
C SER A 93 5.88 -11.39 -6.22
N ILE A 94 4.93 -11.07 -5.34
CA ILE A 94 5.17 -10.80 -3.92
C ILE A 94 5.11 -12.09 -3.09
N MET A 95 4.36 -13.10 -3.56
CA MET A 95 4.21 -14.39 -2.88
C MET A 95 5.24 -15.46 -3.27
N TYR A 96 6.06 -15.21 -4.30
CA TYR A 96 7.07 -16.13 -4.83
C TYR A 96 8.47 -15.59 -4.59
#